data_AF-A0AAD4JS30-F1
#
_entry.id   AF-A0AAD4JS30-F1
#
_cell.length_a   1.000
_cell.length_b   1.000
_cell.length_c   1.000
_cell.angle_alpha   90.00
_cell.angle_beta   90.00
_cell.angle_gamma   90.00
#
_symmetry.space_group_name_H-M   'P 1'
#
loop_
_entity.id
_entity.type
_entity.pdbx_description
1 polymer ?
#
loop_
_entity_poly.entity_id
_entity_poly.type
_entity_poly.pdbx_seq_one_letter_code
_entity_poly.pdbx_strand_id
1 'polypeptide(L)'
;IPISSYGWYRVSVYSQKSGCSNAEVLSKLRRAVAPLKLRCHYMREAGQVEGGATFSFHVDNYQLAAELRLRAHRPPAIGVRVDDEPPRVELTAAYRQKLRQAILSRYDAHRRCLNLCRFYADAQWEGEFCALQQLECLEAVVQIAGQEMPRLRRLLLDNNRLSELAGLRGVEQLLPRLKSISLRHNELGWLSELSVLEKLRELRKLNLKRNPLPLNYEQHVVIMLPQLRKLNR
;
A
#
# COMPACT_ATOMS: atom_id res chain seq x y z
N ILE A 1 -13.73 -1.31 15.98
CA ILE A 1 -13.35 -0.99 14.58
C ILE A 1 -12.61 -2.20 14.00
N PRO A 2 -12.73 -2.49 12.70
CA PRO A 2 -11.96 -3.56 12.06
C PRO A 2 -10.45 -3.35 12.27
N ILE A 3 -9.66 -4.42 12.27
CA ILE A 3 -8.20 -4.32 12.33
C ILE A 3 -7.70 -3.96 10.94
N SER A 4 -7.10 -2.77 10.82
CA SER A 4 -6.50 -2.34 9.57
C SER A 4 -5.39 -3.28 9.17
N SER A 5 -5.53 -3.77 7.94
CA SER A 5 -4.51 -4.50 7.24
C SER A 5 -3.16 -3.79 7.35
N TYR A 6 -3.09 -2.48 7.11
CA TYR A 6 -1.82 -1.75 7.09
C TYR A 6 -1.46 -1.09 8.43
N GLY A 7 -2.31 -1.22 9.45
CA GLY A 7 -2.14 -0.53 10.73
C GLY A 7 -2.55 0.94 10.71
N TRP A 8 -3.05 1.44 9.58
CA TRP A 8 -3.48 2.82 9.40
C TRP A 8 -5.01 2.95 9.47
N TYR A 9 -5.47 4.03 10.10
CA TYR A 9 -6.89 4.30 10.28
C TYR A 9 -7.21 5.74 9.90
N ARG A 10 -8.23 5.93 9.09
CA ARG A 10 -8.77 7.25 8.76
C ARG A 10 -9.74 7.70 9.86
N VAL A 11 -9.53 8.90 10.37
CA VAL A 11 -10.37 9.57 11.34
C VAL A 11 -11.07 10.73 10.64
N SER A 12 -12.39 10.63 10.47
CA SER A 12 -13.24 11.67 9.88
C SER A 12 -13.98 12.42 10.97
N VAL A 13 -13.81 13.74 11.01
CA VAL A 13 -14.32 14.61 12.08
C VAL A 13 -15.42 15.50 11.53
N TYR A 14 -16.55 15.53 12.23
CA TYR A 14 -17.77 16.27 11.88
C TYR A 14 -18.06 17.28 12.98
N SER A 15 -17.69 18.55 12.75
CA SER A 15 -17.77 19.62 13.75
C SER A 15 -18.45 20.89 13.21
N GLN A 16 -19.12 20.83 12.05
CA GLN A 16 -19.74 22.01 11.42
C GLN A 16 -20.74 22.73 12.34
N LYS A 17 -21.44 21.98 13.20
CA LYS A 17 -22.46 22.52 14.14
C LYS A 17 -21.89 22.87 15.52
N SER A 18 -20.59 22.68 15.73
CA SER A 18 -19.97 22.84 17.05
C SER A 18 -19.53 24.27 17.37
N GLY A 19 -19.48 25.16 16.37
CA GLY A 19 -18.91 26.51 16.50
C GLY A 19 -17.41 26.55 16.81
N CYS A 20 -16.73 25.41 16.88
CA CYS A 20 -15.31 25.29 17.19
C CYS A 20 -14.46 25.33 15.91
N SER A 21 -13.29 25.96 15.99
CA SER A 21 -12.23 25.84 14.99
C SER A 21 -11.62 24.43 14.99
N ASN A 22 -10.98 24.05 13.87
CA ASN A 22 -10.29 22.76 13.75
C ASN A 22 -9.21 22.57 14.84
N ALA A 23 -8.50 23.64 15.22
CA ALA A 23 -7.49 23.61 16.27
C ALA A 23 -8.08 23.28 17.65
N GLU A 24 -9.22 23.87 17.99
CA GLU A 24 -9.93 23.58 19.24
C GLU A 24 -10.45 22.15 19.28
N VAL A 25 -11.00 21.66 18.15
CA VAL A 25 -11.44 20.27 18.03
C VAL A 25 -10.27 19.31 18.24
N LEU A 26 -9.13 19.54 17.61
CA LEU A 26 -7.92 18.72 17.81
C LEU A 26 -7.42 18.76 19.27
N SER A 27 -7.46 19.92 19.92
CA SER A 27 -7.11 20.04 21.35
C SER A 27 -8.03 19.18 22.23
N LYS A 28 -9.34 19.20 21.95
CA LYS A 28 -10.32 18.35 22.65
C LYS A 28 -10.05 16.86 22.41
N LEU A 29 -9.75 16.47 21.17
CA LEU A 29 -9.40 15.08 20.83
C LEU A 29 -8.14 14.62 21.57
N ARG A 30 -7.08 15.45 21.61
CA ARG A 30 -5.85 15.17 22.38
C ARG A 30 -6.14 14.90 23.85
N ARG A 31 -6.98 15.74 24.47
CA ARG A 31 -7.37 15.57 25.88
C ARG A 31 -8.21 14.31 26.10
N ALA A 32 -9.07 13.95 25.15
CA ALA A 32 -9.94 12.78 25.27
C ALA A 32 -9.17 11.44 25.25
N VAL A 33 -8.08 11.38 24.48
CA VAL A 33 -7.28 10.15 24.31
C VAL A 33 -6.05 10.09 25.21
N ALA A 34 -5.80 11.10 26.05
CA ALA A 34 -4.71 11.08 27.02
C ALA A 34 -4.81 9.82 27.92
N PRO A 35 -3.68 9.15 28.23
CA PRO A 35 -2.29 9.57 28.01
C PRO A 35 -1.70 9.26 26.62
N LEU A 36 -2.47 8.72 25.68
CA LEU A 36 -1.98 8.42 24.33
C LEU A 36 -1.65 9.72 23.59
N LYS A 37 -0.49 9.75 22.93
CA LYS A 37 -0.08 10.89 22.10
C LYS A 37 -0.80 10.84 20.75
N LEU A 38 -1.70 11.79 20.50
CA LEU A 38 -2.35 11.95 19.21
C LEU A 38 -1.40 12.62 18.21
N ARG A 39 -0.88 11.83 17.27
CA ARG A 39 -0.18 12.30 16.07
C ARG A 39 -1.14 12.20 14.89
N CYS A 40 -1.33 13.32 14.18
CA CYS A 40 -2.21 13.37 13.02
C CYS A 40 -1.34 13.35 11.76
N HIS A 41 -1.57 12.36 10.91
CA HIS A 41 -0.90 12.22 9.61
C HIS A 41 -1.88 12.52 8.47
N TYR A 42 -1.40 12.92 7.31
CA TYR A 42 -2.20 13.05 6.08
C TYR A 42 -3.52 13.82 6.30
N MET A 43 -3.46 14.97 6.99
CA MET A 43 -4.63 15.78 7.28
C MET A 43 -5.19 16.41 6.00
N ARG A 44 -6.51 16.35 5.85
CA ARG A 44 -7.26 16.90 4.71
C ARG A 44 -8.46 17.71 5.21
N GLU A 45 -8.75 18.82 4.56
CA GLU A 45 -9.83 19.74 4.95
C GLU A 45 -11.15 19.45 4.22
N ALA A 46 -12.27 20.02 4.67
CA ALA A 46 -13.64 19.75 4.19
C ALA A 46 -13.81 19.71 2.65
N GLY A 47 -13.05 20.50 1.89
CA GLY A 47 -13.11 20.52 0.42
C GLY A 47 -12.39 19.35 -0.27
N GLN A 48 -11.59 18.59 0.47
CA GLN A 48 -10.79 17.45 -0.01
C GLN A 48 -11.25 16.11 0.57
N VAL A 49 -12.30 16.13 1.39
CA VAL A 49 -12.77 14.96 2.14
C VAL A 49 -14.17 14.57 1.68
N GLU A 50 -14.33 13.30 1.31
CA GLU A 50 -15.62 12.74 0.93
C GLU A 50 -16.53 12.55 2.15
N GLY A 51 -17.84 12.59 1.93
CA GLY A 51 -18.83 12.23 2.95
C GLY A 51 -19.09 13.29 4.03
N GLY A 52 -18.85 14.57 3.73
CA GLY A 52 -19.32 15.70 4.55
C GLY A 52 -18.59 15.92 5.87
N ALA A 53 -17.40 15.35 6.04
CA ALA A 53 -16.55 15.62 7.20
C ALA A 53 -15.96 17.04 7.13
N THR A 54 -15.75 17.67 8.29
CA THR A 54 -15.10 18.99 8.41
C THR A 54 -13.62 18.91 8.10
N PHE A 55 -12.98 17.83 8.52
CA PHE A 55 -11.63 17.46 8.14
C PHE A 55 -11.42 15.97 8.44
N SER A 56 -10.37 15.40 7.86
CA SER A 56 -9.92 14.06 8.19
C SER A 56 -8.42 14.03 8.41
N PHE A 57 -7.95 13.00 9.12
CA PHE A 57 -6.54 12.70 9.29
C PHE A 57 -6.38 11.20 9.51
N HIS A 58 -5.15 10.72 9.52
CA HIS A 58 -4.84 9.32 9.75
C HIS A 58 -4.02 9.15 11.04
N VAL A 59 -4.23 8.00 11.67
CA VAL A 59 -3.42 7.49 12.78
C VAL A 59 -2.88 6.11 12.40
N ASP A 60 -1.72 5.77 12.92
CA ASP A 60 -0.92 4.58 12.58
C ASP A 60 -1.00 3.48 13.65
N ASN A 61 -1.93 3.61 14.59
CA ASN A 61 -2.08 2.67 15.71
C ASN A 61 -3.56 2.38 16.01
N TYR A 62 -3.88 1.09 16.09
CA TYR A 62 -5.20 0.58 16.47
C TYR A 62 -5.68 1.10 17.82
N GLN A 63 -4.81 1.14 18.84
CA GLN A 63 -5.20 1.55 20.19
C GLN A 63 -5.68 3.00 20.20
N LEU A 64 -4.95 3.89 19.52
CA LEU A 64 -5.32 5.29 19.37
C LEU A 64 -6.61 5.45 18.56
N ALA A 65 -6.75 4.69 17.47
CA ALA A 65 -7.95 4.69 16.63
C ALA A 65 -9.21 4.25 17.40
N ALA A 66 -9.09 3.20 18.22
CA ALA A 66 -10.16 2.69 19.06
C ALA A 66 -10.59 3.72 20.12
N GLU A 67 -9.62 4.37 20.77
CA GLU A 67 -9.90 5.39 21.78
C GLU A 67 -10.53 6.65 21.19
N LEU A 68 -10.09 7.08 20.00
CA LEU A 68 -10.76 8.15 19.25
C LEU A 68 -12.22 7.78 18.95
N ARG A 69 -12.48 6.56 18.48
CA ARG A 69 -13.85 6.12 18.18
C ARG A 69 -14.75 6.10 19.43
N LEU A 70 -14.20 5.71 20.57
CA LEU A 70 -14.96 5.57 21.82
C LEU A 70 -15.20 6.91 22.52
N ARG A 71 -14.17 7.76 22.60
CA ARG A 71 -14.17 8.93 23.49
C ARG A 71 -14.42 10.26 22.80
N ALA A 72 -14.34 10.31 21.47
CA ALA A 72 -14.45 11.58 20.74
C ALA A 72 -15.88 12.09 20.57
N HIS A 73 -16.91 11.27 20.82
CA HIS A 73 -18.33 11.66 20.77
C HIS A 73 -18.80 12.46 22.01
N ARG A 74 -17.88 13.04 22.79
CA ARG A 74 -18.23 13.82 23.98
C ARG A 74 -18.69 15.23 23.59
N PRO A 75 -19.71 15.80 24.27
CA PRO A 75 -20.21 17.14 23.98
C PRO A 75 -19.11 18.22 24.09
N PRO A 76 -19.18 19.30 23.27
CA PRO A 76 -20.21 19.61 22.27
C PRO A 76 -20.06 18.75 21.01
N ALA A 77 -21.17 18.53 20.28
CA ALA A 77 -21.38 17.55 19.21
C ALA A 77 -20.28 17.49 18.12
N ILE A 78 -19.16 16.83 18.43
CA ILE A 78 -18.14 16.45 17.47
C ILE A 78 -18.41 14.99 17.12
N GLY A 79 -18.90 14.74 15.91
CA GLY A 79 -19.00 13.40 15.38
C GLY A 79 -17.62 12.92 14.95
N VAL A 80 -17.20 11.74 15.39
CA VAL A 80 -15.96 11.11 14.91
C VAL A 80 -16.24 9.72 14.35
N ARG A 81 -15.89 9.52 13.08
CA ARG A 81 -15.87 8.20 12.44
C ARG A 81 -14.44 7.74 12.30
N VAL A 82 -14.22 6.45 12.52
CA VAL A 82 -12.91 5.82 12.37
C VAL A 82 -13.07 4.60 11.47
N ASP A 83 -12.37 4.62 10.35
CA ASP A 83 -12.34 3.57 9.33
C ASP A 83 -10.91 2.99 9.22
N ASP A 84 -10.77 1.76 8.75
CA ASP A 84 -9.49 1.07 8.52
C ASP A 84 -8.83 1.39 7.17
N GLU A 85 -9.31 2.45 6.51
CA GLU A 85 -8.79 2.92 5.23
C GLU A 85 -7.39 3.54 5.40
N PRO A 86 -6.36 3.05 4.69
CA PRO A 86 -5.03 3.63 4.72
C PRO A 86 -4.96 4.94 3.92
N PRO A 87 -3.98 5.82 4.19
CA PRO A 87 -3.84 7.08 3.48
C PRO A 87 -3.44 6.86 2.02
N ARG A 88 -3.85 7.78 1.14
CA ARG A 88 -3.35 7.86 -0.25
C ARG A 88 -2.07 8.68 -0.29
N VAL A 89 -1.01 8.08 -0.81
CA VAL A 89 0.31 8.69 -0.86
C VAL A 89 0.43 9.59 -2.09
N GLU A 90 0.88 10.82 -1.88
CA GLU A 90 1.25 11.71 -2.97
C GLU A 90 2.74 11.55 -3.29
N LEU A 91 3.05 11.12 -4.51
CA LEU A 91 4.42 10.87 -4.96
C LEU A 91 5.16 12.15 -5.34
N THR A 92 5.33 13.04 -4.38
CA THR A 92 6.16 14.25 -4.50
C THR A 92 7.62 13.89 -4.82
N ALA A 93 8.40 14.86 -5.28
CA ALA A 93 9.82 14.63 -5.57
C ALA A 93 10.60 14.11 -4.34
N ALA A 94 10.34 14.66 -3.16
CA ALA A 94 10.95 14.21 -1.91
C ALA A 94 10.55 12.77 -1.56
N TYR A 95 9.26 12.45 -1.69
CA TYR A 95 8.76 11.10 -1.45
C TYR A 95 9.34 10.08 -2.43
N ARG A 96 9.42 10.44 -3.72
CA ARG A 96 10.06 9.59 -4.75
C ARG A 96 11.53 9.33 -4.47
N GLN A 97 12.25 10.32 -3.94
CA GLN A 97 13.64 10.14 -3.55
C GLN A 97 13.78 9.16 -2.37
N LYS A 98 12.91 9.27 -1.37
CA LYS A 98 12.85 8.31 -0.25
C LYS A 98 12.49 6.90 -0.73
N LEU A 99 11.50 6.80 -1.61
CA LEU A 99 11.12 5.55 -2.27
C LEU A 99 12.28 4.91 -3.04
N ARG A 100 13.04 5.70 -3.78
CA ARG A 100 14.25 5.24 -4.46
C ARG A 100 15.27 4.67 -3.48
N GLN A 101 15.53 5.35 -2.36
CA GLN A 101 16.46 4.86 -1.33
C GLN A 101 15.99 3.52 -0.73
N ALA A 102 14.69 3.39 -0.45
CA ALA A 102 14.10 2.14 0.06
C ALA A 102 14.27 0.98 -0.91
N ILE A 103 13.97 1.20 -2.19
CA ILE A 103 14.14 0.19 -3.24
C ILE A 103 15.61 -0.24 -3.35
N LEU A 104 16.53 0.73 -3.44
CA LEU A 104 17.97 0.45 -3.58
C LEU A 104 18.54 -0.32 -2.39
N SER A 105 18.11 0.01 -1.17
CA SER A 105 18.56 -0.66 0.05
C SER A 105 18.20 -2.15 0.09
N ARG A 106 17.18 -2.56 -0.67
CA ARG A 106 16.68 -3.94 -0.74
C ARG A 106 17.11 -4.71 -1.99
N TYR A 107 17.97 -4.12 -2.80
CA TYR A 107 18.51 -4.77 -3.98
C TYR A 107 19.79 -5.56 -3.67
N ASP A 108 19.78 -6.84 -4.00
CA ASP A 108 20.98 -7.68 -4.00
C ASP A 108 21.56 -7.74 -5.42
N ALA A 109 22.68 -7.06 -5.64
CA ALA A 109 23.36 -6.96 -6.93
C ALA A 109 23.96 -8.29 -7.41
N HIS A 110 24.48 -9.12 -6.49
CA HIS A 110 25.05 -10.42 -6.82
C HIS A 110 23.96 -11.37 -7.32
N ARG A 111 22.83 -11.39 -6.62
CA ARG A 111 21.66 -12.19 -6.98
C ARG A 111 20.80 -11.56 -8.08
N ARG A 112 21.00 -10.27 -8.38
CA ARG A 112 20.15 -9.43 -9.24
C ARG A 112 18.69 -9.57 -8.83
N CYS A 113 18.45 -9.42 -7.53
CA CYS A 113 17.19 -9.70 -6.88
C CYS A 113 16.75 -8.48 -6.08
N LEU A 114 15.57 -7.96 -6.42
CA LEU A 114 14.94 -6.88 -5.67
C LEU A 114 13.90 -7.50 -4.76
N ASN A 115 14.13 -7.38 -3.45
CA ASN A 115 13.23 -7.92 -2.43
C ASN A 115 12.30 -6.82 -1.92
N LEU A 116 11.03 -6.84 -2.32
CA LEU A 116 10.03 -5.90 -1.83
C LEU A 116 8.95 -6.63 -1.01
N CYS A 117 9.29 -7.76 -0.39
CA CYS A 117 8.34 -8.47 0.46
C CYS A 117 7.91 -7.60 1.64
N ARG A 118 6.61 -7.51 1.92
CA ARG A 118 6.04 -6.69 3.00
C ARG A 118 6.57 -5.25 2.98
N PHE A 119 6.60 -4.62 1.80
CA PHE A 119 7.28 -3.34 1.60
C PHE A 119 6.72 -2.23 2.51
N TYR A 120 5.41 -2.25 2.79
CA TYR A 120 4.72 -1.33 3.69
C TYR A 120 5.19 -1.39 5.15
N ALA A 121 5.91 -2.44 5.53
CA ALA A 121 6.45 -2.62 6.87
C ALA A 121 7.96 -2.34 6.93
N ASP A 122 8.54 -1.67 5.93
CA ASP A 122 9.92 -1.18 6.04
C ASP A 122 10.06 -0.20 7.22
N ALA A 123 11.16 -0.32 7.95
CA ALA A 123 11.58 0.68 8.93
C ALA A 123 11.81 2.06 8.29
N GLN A 124 12.15 2.12 6.99
CA GLN A 124 12.26 3.40 6.28
C GLN A 124 10.94 4.19 6.19
N TRP A 125 9.80 3.53 6.39
CA TRP A 125 8.48 4.17 6.39
C TRP A 125 8.04 4.63 7.77
N GLU A 126 8.93 4.79 8.75
CA GLU A 126 8.52 5.28 10.07
C GLU A 126 7.76 6.61 9.98
N GLY A 127 6.52 6.62 10.47
CA GLY A 127 5.62 7.78 10.43
C GLY A 127 5.00 8.10 9.06
N GLU A 128 5.26 7.28 8.04
CA GLU A 128 4.73 7.42 6.68
C GLU A 128 4.14 6.09 6.19
N PHE A 129 3.21 6.18 5.25
CA PHE A 129 2.60 5.02 4.63
C PHE A 129 3.18 4.78 3.25
N CYS A 130 3.50 3.52 2.91
CA CYS A 130 3.87 3.13 1.55
C CYS A 130 3.40 1.71 1.25
N ALA A 131 2.29 1.55 0.52
CA ALA A 131 1.84 0.22 0.09
C ALA A 131 1.93 0.06 -1.43
N LEU A 132 2.48 -1.07 -1.87
CA LEU A 132 2.54 -1.43 -3.29
C LEU A 132 1.16 -1.78 -3.88
N GLN A 133 0.13 -1.92 -3.03
CA GLN A 133 -1.24 -2.08 -3.50
C GLN A 133 -1.80 -0.81 -4.15
N GLN A 134 -1.24 0.37 -3.85
CA GLN A 134 -1.58 1.60 -4.57
C GLN A 134 -0.90 1.59 -5.95
N LEU A 135 -1.70 1.79 -6.99
CA LEU A 135 -1.27 1.74 -8.39
C LEU A 135 -0.04 2.61 -8.63
N GLU A 136 -0.10 3.87 -8.23
CA GLU A 136 0.94 4.87 -8.46
C GLU A 136 2.24 4.47 -7.75
N CYS A 137 2.14 3.89 -6.54
CA CYS A 137 3.31 3.40 -5.81
C CYS A 137 3.98 2.22 -6.53
N LEU A 138 3.20 1.26 -7.02
CA LEU A 138 3.74 0.12 -7.76
C LEU A 138 4.38 0.55 -9.08
N GLU A 139 3.73 1.44 -9.84
CA GLU A 139 4.27 2.00 -11.07
C GLU A 139 5.60 2.72 -10.82
N ALA A 140 5.66 3.57 -9.79
CA ALA A 140 6.87 4.29 -9.44
C ALA A 140 8.02 3.33 -9.05
N VAL A 141 7.71 2.26 -8.32
CA VAL A 141 8.68 1.21 -7.98
C VAL A 141 9.23 0.55 -9.23
N VAL A 142 8.38 0.18 -10.20
CA VAL A 142 8.83 -0.45 -11.45
C VAL A 142 9.66 0.51 -12.29
N GLN A 143 9.26 1.78 -12.38
CA GLN A 143 10.03 2.82 -13.07
C GLN A 143 11.42 3.00 -12.47
N ILE A 144 11.51 3.17 -11.15
CA ILE A 144 12.78 3.28 -10.43
C ILE A 144 13.60 1.99 -10.63
N ALA A 145 12.97 0.82 -10.55
CA ALA A 145 13.65 -0.44 -10.76
C ALA A 145 14.26 -0.56 -12.17
N GLY A 146 13.52 -0.12 -13.20
CA GLY A 146 14.01 -0.12 -14.58
C GLY A 146 15.18 0.83 -14.80
N GLN A 147 15.13 2.02 -14.19
CA GLN A 147 16.19 3.03 -14.29
C GLN A 147 17.46 2.61 -13.56
N GLU A 148 17.33 2.15 -12.32
CA GLU A 148 18.48 1.87 -11.45
C GLU A 148 19.05 0.47 -11.64
N MET A 149 18.21 -0.50 -12.02
CA MET A 149 18.55 -1.92 -12.06
C MET A 149 18.13 -2.57 -13.40
N PRO A 150 18.59 -2.09 -14.57
CA PRO A 150 18.18 -2.62 -15.88
C PRO A 150 18.55 -4.09 -16.12
N ARG A 151 19.40 -4.66 -15.27
CA ARG A 151 19.82 -6.08 -15.29
C ARG A 151 19.09 -6.94 -14.26
N LEU A 152 18.07 -6.41 -13.58
CA LEU A 152 17.27 -7.13 -12.59
C LEU A 152 16.73 -8.44 -13.17
N ARG A 153 16.85 -9.53 -12.41
CA ARG A 153 16.41 -10.87 -12.83
C ARG A 153 15.31 -11.44 -11.97
N ARG A 154 15.21 -11.01 -10.71
CA ARG A 154 14.23 -11.52 -9.76
C ARG A 154 13.56 -10.38 -9.01
N LEU A 155 12.24 -10.40 -8.95
CA LEU A 155 11.42 -9.44 -8.23
C LEU A 155 10.56 -10.21 -7.23
N LEU A 156 10.68 -9.88 -5.94
CA LEU A 156 9.86 -10.48 -4.88
C LEU A 156 8.86 -9.43 -4.38
N LEU A 157 7.57 -9.73 -4.55
CA LEU A 157 6.44 -8.87 -4.17
C LEU A 157 5.54 -9.59 -3.14
N ASP A 158 6.09 -10.55 -2.39
CA ASP A 158 5.30 -11.37 -1.49
C ASP A 158 4.71 -10.54 -0.34
N ASN A 159 3.50 -10.87 0.12
CA ASN A 159 2.86 -10.25 1.29
C ASN A 159 2.70 -8.72 1.16
N ASN A 160 2.25 -8.23 -0.01
CA ASN A 160 1.95 -6.81 -0.22
C ASN A 160 0.47 -6.52 -0.43
N ARG A 161 -0.40 -7.54 -0.28
CA ARG A 161 -1.86 -7.45 -0.49
C ARG A 161 -2.22 -6.89 -1.88
N LEU A 162 -1.47 -7.29 -2.89
CA LEU A 162 -1.77 -6.90 -4.27
C LEU A 162 -3.04 -7.63 -4.73
N SER A 163 -4.11 -6.90 -4.99
CA SER A 163 -5.33 -7.39 -5.64
C SER A 163 -5.31 -7.16 -7.14
N GLU A 164 -4.55 -6.16 -7.59
CA GLU A 164 -4.40 -5.75 -8.98
C GLU A 164 -2.93 -5.67 -9.36
N LEU A 165 -2.63 -5.93 -10.64
CA LEU A 165 -1.26 -5.86 -11.16
C LEU A 165 -1.08 -4.79 -12.24
N ALA A 166 -2.04 -3.87 -12.39
CA ALA A 166 -1.98 -2.78 -13.37
C ALA A 166 -0.69 -1.94 -13.26
N GLY A 167 -0.12 -1.78 -12.06
CA GLY A 167 1.15 -1.06 -11.88
C GLY A 167 2.39 -1.77 -12.45
N LEU A 168 2.26 -3.02 -12.91
CA LEU A 168 3.29 -3.74 -13.66
C LEU A 168 3.11 -3.59 -15.19
N ARG A 169 2.15 -2.80 -15.66
CA ARG A 169 1.94 -2.62 -17.10
C ARG A 169 3.19 -2.01 -17.76
N GLY A 170 3.63 -2.57 -18.89
CA GLY A 170 4.83 -2.10 -19.59
C GLY A 170 6.14 -2.54 -18.94
N VAL A 171 6.10 -3.40 -17.91
CA VAL A 171 7.29 -3.92 -17.22
C VAL A 171 8.26 -4.63 -18.16
N GLU A 172 7.80 -5.16 -19.29
CA GLU A 172 8.65 -5.78 -20.31
C GLU A 172 9.65 -4.82 -20.94
N GLN A 173 9.32 -3.52 -20.98
CA GLN A 173 10.19 -2.48 -21.54
C GLN A 173 11.19 -2.00 -20.49
N LEU A 174 10.74 -1.88 -19.23
CA LEU A 174 11.55 -1.36 -18.12
C LEU A 174 12.49 -2.43 -17.54
N LEU A 175 12.03 -3.68 -17.47
CA LEU A 175 12.74 -4.81 -16.88
C LEU A 175 12.81 -5.99 -17.86
N PRO A 176 13.40 -5.82 -19.07
CA PRO A 176 13.39 -6.83 -20.13
C PRO A 176 14.11 -8.13 -19.78
N ARG A 177 14.94 -8.12 -18.72
CA ARG A 177 15.73 -9.27 -18.25
C ARG A 177 15.12 -9.97 -17.04
N LEU A 178 13.90 -9.61 -16.64
CA LEU A 178 13.22 -10.19 -15.50
C LEU A 178 12.83 -11.65 -15.80
N LYS A 179 13.31 -12.58 -14.95
CA LYS A 179 13.15 -14.03 -15.13
C LYS A 179 12.28 -14.69 -14.06
N SER A 180 12.10 -14.03 -12.92
CA SER A 180 11.38 -14.58 -11.78
C SER A 180 10.57 -13.48 -11.11
N ILE A 181 9.29 -13.76 -10.89
CA ILE A 181 8.41 -12.94 -10.06
C ILE A 181 7.82 -13.83 -8.97
N SER A 182 7.86 -13.35 -7.73
CA SER A 182 7.13 -13.96 -6.62
C SER A 182 6.04 -13.00 -6.15
N LEU A 183 4.80 -13.50 -6.12
CA LEU A 183 3.58 -12.79 -5.75
C LEU A 183 2.84 -13.57 -4.65
N ARG A 184 3.55 -14.28 -3.79
CA ARG A 184 2.93 -15.12 -2.76
C ARG A 184 2.21 -14.26 -1.73
N HIS A 185 1.14 -14.79 -1.14
CA HIS A 185 0.42 -14.08 -0.07
C HIS A 185 -0.04 -12.68 -0.48
N ASN A 186 -0.58 -12.57 -1.69
CA ASN A 186 -1.29 -11.37 -2.12
C ASN A 186 -2.79 -11.69 -2.21
N GLU A 187 -3.57 -10.78 -2.77
CA GLU A 187 -5.03 -10.83 -2.78
C GLU A 187 -5.56 -10.96 -4.22
N LEU A 188 -4.77 -11.58 -5.11
CA LEU A 188 -5.15 -11.80 -6.50
C LEU A 188 -6.33 -12.77 -6.57
N GLY A 189 -7.52 -12.26 -6.85
CA GLY A 189 -8.74 -13.06 -7.00
C GLY A 189 -9.02 -13.50 -8.45
N TRP A 190 -8.41 -12.83 -9.42
CA TRP A 190 -8.74 -12.99 -10.84
C TRP A 190 -7.49 -13.25 -11.67
N LEU A 191 -7.61 -14.15 -12.66
CA LEU A 191 -6.51 -14.46 -13.56
C LEU A 191 -6.22 -13.36 -14.58
N SER A 192 -7.20 -12.50 -14.87
CA SER A 192 -7.05 -11.34 -15.75
C SER A 192 -5.89 -10.43 -15.34
N GLU A 193 -5.61 -10.34 -14.03
CA GLU A 193 -4.49 -9.56 -13.49
C GLU A 193 -3.14 -10.02 -14.03
N LEU A 194 -2.99 -11.29 -14.40
CA LEU A 194 -1.73 -11.84 -14.89
C LEU A 194 -1.45 -11.47 -16.36
N SER A 195 -2.43 -10.91 -17.09
CA SER A 195 -2.28 -10.51 -18.49
C SER A 195 -1.15 -9.49 -18.69
N VAL A 196 -0.88 -8.65 -17.67
CA VAL A 196 0.24 -7.69 -17.70
C VAL A 196 1.61 -8.37 -17.81
N LEU A 197 1.71 -9.66 -17.46
CA LEU A 197 2.94 -10.45 -17.51
C LEU A 197 3.13 -11.20 -18.84
N GLU A 198 2.12 -11.25 -19.71
CA GLU A 198 2.18 -11.99 -20.99
C GLU A 198 3.33 -11.53 -21.87
N LYS A 199 3.59 -10.21 -21.88
CA LYS A 199 4.65 -9.60 -22.69
C LYS A 199 6.07 -9.82 -22.13
N LEU A 200 6.20 -10.33 -20.89
CA LEU A 200 7.50 -10.69 -20.31
C LEU A 200 8.02 -12.01 -20.87
N ARG A 201 8.60 -11.96 -22.06
CA ARG A 201 9.10 -13.15 -22.80
C ARG A 201 10.18 -13.94 -22.05
N GLU A 202 10.96 -13.27 -21.20
CA GLU A 202 12.03 -13.87 -20.41
C GLU A 202 11.56 -14.43 -19.05
N LEU A 203 10.30 -14.24 -18.67
CA LEU A 203 9.77 -14.75 -17.41
C LEU A 203 9.76 -16.28 -17.43
N ARG A 204 10.55 -16.91 -16.55
CA ARG A 204 10.64 -18.38 -16.45
C ARG A 204 10.03 -18.92 -15.17
N LYS A 205 9.91 -18.11 -14.13
CA LYS A 205 9.41 -18.52 -12.82
C LYS A 205 8.37 -17.55 -12.30
N LEU A 206 7.22 -18.09 -11.88
CA LEU A 206 6.16 -17.33 -11.25
C LEU A 206 5.69 -18.07 -10.00
N ASN A 207 5.46 -17.35 -8.90
CA ASN A 207 4.91 -17.93 -7.69
C ASN A 207 3.66 -17.16 -7.24
N LEU A 208 2.52 -17.85 -7.27
CA LEU A 208 1.19 -17.32 -6.96
C LEU A 208 0.60 -17.99 -5.70
N LYS A 209 1.38 -18.82 -4.99
CA LYS A 209 0.89 -19.53 -3.80
C LYS A 209 0.27 -18.57 -2.79
N ARG A 210 -0.85 -19.00 -2.19
CA ARG A 210 -1.58 -18.25 -1.16
C ARG A 210 -2.14 -16.93 -1.68
N ASN A 211 -2.68 -16.95 -2.90
CA ASN A 211 -3.63 -15.95 -3.40
C ASN A 211 -5.02 -16.60 -3.48
N PRO A 212 -6.11 -15.83 -3.36
CA PRO A 212 -7.49 -16.32 -3.47
C PRO A 212 -7.90 -16.58 -4.94
N LEU A 213 -7.02 -17.20 -5.73
CA LEU A 213 -7.29 -17.56 -7.12
C LEU A 213 -8.26 -18.76 -7.20
N PRO A 214 -9.02 -18.90 -8.31
CA PRO A 214 -9.93 -20.03 -8.51
C PRO A 214 -9.25 -21.39 -8.40
N LEU A 215 -10.02 -22.44 -8.09
CA LEU A 215 -9.50 -23.80 -8.07
C LEU A 215 -8.91 -24.19 -9.44
N ASN A 216 -7.79 -24.92 -9.44
CA ASN A 216 -7.08 -25.39 -10.65
C ASN A 216 -6.60 -24.28 -11.59
N TYR A 217 -6.45 -23.03 -11.09
CA TYR A 217 -5.99 -21.90 -11.88
C TYR A 217 -4.65 -22.14 -12.60
N GLU A 218 -3.80 -23.04 -12.08
CA GLU A 218 -2.48 -23.34 -12.62
C GLU A 218 -2.52 -23.78 -14.08
N GLN A 219 -3.56 -24.52 -14.48
CA GLN A 219 -3.71 -24.96 -15.88
C GLN A 219 -3.88 -23.76 -16.82
N HIS A 220 -4.73 -22.80 -16.44
CA HIS A 220 -4.93 -21.57 -17.20
C HIS A 220 -3.68 -20.68 -17.21
N VAL A 221 -2.95 -20.61 -16.10
CA VAL A 221 -1.70 -19.81 -16.04
C VAL A 221 -0.65 -20.36 -17.00
N VAL A 222 -0.51 -21.68 -17.12
CA VAL A 222 0.45 -22.29 -18.05
C VAL A 222 0.07 -22.01 -19.51
N ILE A 223 -1.23 -21.95 -19.83
CA ILE A 223 -1.72 -21.60 -21.16
C ILE A 223 -1.51 -20.11 -21.46
N MET A 224 -1.84 -19.23 -20.51
CA MET A 224 -1.71 -17.77 -20.62
C MET A 224 -0.23 -17.34 -20.70
N LEU A 225 0.65 -18.01 -19.95
CA LEU A 225 2.07 -17.69 -19.85
C LEU A 225 2.92 -18.90 -20.28
N PRO A 226 2.90 -19.27 -21.58
CA PRO A 226 3.57 -20.47 -22.09
C PRO A 226 5.10 -20.42 -21.96
N GLN A 227 5.66 -19.22 -21.74
CA GLN A 227 7.09 -19.00 -21.50
C GLN A 227 7.59 -19.48 -20.13
N LEU A 228 6.67 -19.78 -19.20
CA LEU A 228 7.00 -20.24 -17.84
C LEU A 228 7.58 -21.65 -17.85
N ARG A 229 8.61 -21.85 -17.02
CA ARG A 229 9.22 -23.16 -16.75
C ARG A 229 8.91 -23.68 -15.36
N LYS A 230 8.59 -22.78 -14.42
CA LYS A 230 8.22 -23.12 -13.04
C LYS A 230 7.09 -22.23 -12.57
N LEU A 231 5.99 -22.86 -12.14
CA LEU A 231 4.89 -22.22 -11.45
C LEU A 231 4.84 -22.76 -10.01
N ASN A 232 4.75 -21.87 -9.02
CA ASN A 232 4.58 -22.23 -7.60
C ASN A 232 5.72 -23.10 -7.00
N ARG A 233 6.90 -23.14 -7.64
CA ARG A 233 8.07 -23.98 -7.27
C ARG A 233 9.37 -23.18 -7.22
#